data_AF-A0A925NT63-F1
#
_entry.id   AF-A0A925NT63-F1
#
_cell.length_a   1.000
_cell.length_b   1.000
_cell.length_c   1.000
_cell.angle_alpha   90.00
_cell.angle_beta   90.00
_cell.angle_gamma   90.00
#
_symmetry.space_group_name_H-M   'P 1'
#
loop_
_entity.id
_entity.type
_entity.pdbx_description
1 polymer ?
#
loop_
_entity_poly.entity_id
_entity_poly.type
_entity_poly.pdbx_seq_one_letter_code
_entity_poly.pdbx_strand_id
1 'polypeptide(L)' 'DELSAKGEKVSYAEILQNVQERDRIDSTRETSPLRQAEDAFVLDNSHITREEQLEWVIRKVEEKVKS' A
#
# COMPACT_ATOMS: atom_id res chain seq x y z
N ASP A 1 -1.88 15.32 -1.97
CA ASP A 1 -1.82 16.40 -0.96
C ASP A 1 -2.56 16.06 0.34
N GLU A 2 -2.24 14.95 1.00
CA GLU A 2 -2.88 14.60 2.30
C GLU A 2 -2.23 15.27 3.52
N LEU A 3 -0.98 15.75 3.39
CA LEU A 3 -0.20 16.32 4.51
C LEU A 3 -0.19 17.86 4.52
N SER A 4 -0.31 18.49 3.36
CA SER A 4 -0.29 19.97 3.24
C SER A 4 -1.50 20.66 3.88
N ALA A 5 -2.60 19.93 4.11
CA ALA A 5 -3.82 20.47 4.70
C ALA A 5 -3.77 20.58 6.24
N LYS A 6 -2.77 19.98 6.92
CA LYS A 6 -2.68 19.96 8.39
C LYS A 6 -1.78 21.03 9.01
N GLY A 7 -1.13 21.88 8.21
CA GLY A 7 -0.33 23.01 8.73
C GLY A 7 0.98 22.63 9.42
N GLU A 8 1.34 21.34 9.45
CA GLU A 8 2.63 20.88 9.97
C GLU A 8 3.69 20.94 8.87
N LYS A 9 4.81 21.63 9.13
CA LYS A 9 6.01 21.59 8.28
C LYS A 9 6.74 20.27 8.51
N VAL A 10 6.16 19.17 8.09
CA VAL A 10 6.83 17.87 8.10
C VAL A 10 7.69 17.78 6.84
N SER A 11 8.99 17.57 7.02
CA SER A 11 9.92 17.40 5.90
C SER A 11 9.68 16.08 5.19
N TYR A 12 10.01 16.02 3.89
CA TYR A 12 9.99 14.77 3.14
C TYR A 12 10.82 13.67 3.83
N ALA A 13 11.96 14.04 4.40
CA ALA A 13 12.84 13.13 5.12
C ALA A 13 12.14 12.52 6.35
N GLU A 14 11.43 13.33 7.14
CA GLU A 14 10.66 12.84 8.29
C GLU A 14 9.51 11.91 7.85
N ILE A 15 8.80 12.24 6.78
CA ILE A 15 7.73 11.38 6.25
C ILE A 15 8.31 10.03 5.80
N LEU A 16 9.42 10.06 5.06
CA LEU A 16 10.09 8.85 4.59
C LEU A 16 10.56 7.98 5.75
N GLN A 17 11.18 8.56 6.77
CA GLN A 17 11.61 7.84 7.97
C GLN A 17 10.43 7.21 8.71
N ASN A 18 9.32 7.94 8.86
CA ASN A 18 8.11 7.40 9.50
C ASN A 18 7.52 6.23 8.71
N VAL A 19 7.47 6.31 7.38
CA VAL A 19 6.96 5.21 6.53
C VAL A 19 7.86 3.98 6.64
N GLN A 20 9.18 4.16 6.54
CA GLN A 20 10.14 3.06 6.66
C GLN A 20 10.06 2.37 8.02
N GLU A 21 9.96 3.15 9.10
CA GLU A 21 9.86 2.59 10.45
C GLU A 21 8.54 1.84 10.66
N ARG A 22 7.42 2.38 10.15
CA ARG A 22 6.13 1.68 10.18
C ARG A 22 6.21 0.34 9.46
N ASP A 23 6.77 0.31 8.25
CA ASP A 23 6.87 -0.92 7.45
C ASP A 23 7.76 -1.96 8.15
N ARG A 24 8.83 -1.53 8.84
CA ARG A 24 9.67 -2.40 9.68
C ARG A 24 8.91 -2.95 10.88
N ILE A 25 8.16 -2.11 11.59
CA ILE A 25 7.35 -2.54 12.74
C ILE A 25 6.31 -3.55 12.28
N ASP A 26 5.55 -3.24 11.23
CA ASP A 26 4.45 -4.09 10.76
C ASP A 26 4.95 -5.46 10.25
N SER A 27 6.11 -5.52 9.60
CA SER A 27 6.71 -6.79 9.16
C SER A 27 7.32 -7.65 10.28
N THR A 28 7.64 -7.07 11.44
CA THR A 28 8.30 -7.77 12.56
C THR A 28 7.41 -8.04 13.77
N ARG A 29 6.13 -7.63 13.73
CA ARG A 29 5.17 -7.88 14.81
C ARG A 29 4.90 -9.38 15.00
N GLU A 30 4.93 -9.84 16.24
CA GLU A 30 4.64 -11.25 16.59
C GLU A 30 3.20 -11.67 16.24
N THR A 31 2.25 -10.74 16.37
CA THR A 31 0.84 -10.99 16.03
C THR A 31 0.46 -10.28 14.74
N SER A 32 -0.06 -11.05 13.78
CA SER A 32 -0.49 -10.58 12.46
C SER A 32 0.57 -9.75 11.71
N PRO A 33 1.79 -10.29 11.48
CA PRO A 33 2.83 -9.59 10.73
C PRO A 33 2.38 -9.27 9.31
N LEU A 34 2.82 -8.12 8.80
CA LEU A 34 2.69 -7.78 7.39
C LEU A 34 3.51 -8.77 6.55
N ARG A 35 2.82 -9.68 5.87
CA ARG A 35 3.41 -10.65 4.94
C ARG A 35 2.48 -10.85 3.75
N GLN A 36 3.07 -11.15 2.60
CA GLN A 36 2.31 -11.56 1.43
C GLN A 36 1.80 -13.00 1.61
N ALA A 37 0.53 -13.25 1.30
CA ALA A 37 0.00 -14.61 1.25
C ALA A 37 0.44 -15.32 -0.03
N GLU A 38 0.50 -16.66 -0.02
CA GLU A 38 0.98 -17.47 -1.16
C GLU A 38 0.13 -17.28 -2.42
N ASP A 39 -1.16 -17.02 -2.25
CA ASP A 39 -2.14 -16.79 -3.31
C ASP A 39 -2.39 -15.30 -3.60
N ALA A 40 -1.68 -14.39 -2.92
CA ALA A 40 -1.87 -12.96 -3.07
C ALA A 40 -1.27 -12.44 -4.39
N PHE A 41 -2.03 -11.62 -5.09
CA PHE A 41 -1.55 -10.89 -6.25
C PHE A 41 -0.84 -9.60 -5.84
N VAL A 42 0.38 -9.38 -6.37
CA VAL A 42 1.10 -8.12 -6.18
C VAL A 42 0.61 -7.10 -7.20
N LEU A 43 0.24 -5.91 -6.72
CA LEU A 43 -0.03 -4.74 -7.54
C LEU A 43 0.93 -3.62 -7.13
N ASP A 44 1.87 -3.30 -8.02
CA ASP A 44 2.65 -2.06 -7.91
C ASP A 44 1.82 -0.92 -8.50
N ASN A 45 1.43 0.03 -7.65
CA ASN A 45 0.63 1.18 -8.03
C ASN A 45 1.44 2.49 -8.08
N SER A 46 2.78 2.42 -8.10
CA SER A 46 3.66 3.60 -8.05
C SER A 46 3.47 4.56 -9.23
N HIS A 47 2.94 4.08 -10.35
CA HIS A 47 2.87 4.80 -11.63
C HIS A 47 1.49 4.78 -12.30
N ILE A 48 0.44 4.35 -11.60
CA ILE A 48 -0.92 4.24 -12.14
C ILE A 48 -1.87 5.18 -11.41
N THR A 49 -2.96 5.55 -12.07
CA THR A 49 -4.04 6.32 -11.47
C THR A 49 -4.91 5.45 -10.55
N ARG A 50 -5.77 6.10 -9.75
CA ARG A 50 -6.71 5.36 -8.89
C ARG A 50 -7.72 4.58 -9.73
N GLU A 51 -8.11 5.13 -10.87
CA GLU A 51 -9.02 4.52 -11.83
C GLU A 51 -8.41 3.26 -12.44
N GLU A 52 -7.15 3.33 -12.89
CA GLU A 52 -6.39 2.18 -13.41
C GLU A 52 -6.18 1.11 -12.34
N GLN A 53 -5.87 1.53 -11.10
CA GLN A 53 -5.76 0.62 -9.96
C GLN A 53 -7.08 -0.12 -9.70
N LEU A 54 -8.21 0.58 -9.74
CA LEU A 54 -9.53 -0.01 -9.54
C LEU A 54 -9.87 -1.01 -10.65
N GLU A 55 -9.64 -0.64 -11.91
CA GLU A 55 -9.87 -1.52 -13.05
C GLU A 55 -9.05 -2.80 -12.95
N TRP A 56 -7.77 -2.69 -12.56
CA TRP A 56 -6.91 -3.85 -12.34
C TRP A 56 -7.49 -4.80 -11.30
N VAL A 57 -7.97 -4.27 -10.16
CA VAL A 57 -8.57 -5.07 -9.08
C VAL A 57 -9.83 -5.77 -9.55
N ILE A 58 -10.75 -5.05 -10.22
CA ILE A 58 -12.00 -5.62 -10.74
C ILE A 58 -11.70 -6.79 -11.68
N ARG A 59 -10.78 -6.62 -12.63
CA ARG A 59 -10.40 -7.67 -13.56
C ARG A 59 -9.88 -8.92 -12.84
N LYS A 60 -9.01 -8.75 -11.83
CA LYS A 60 -8.47 -9.89 -11.06
C LYS A 60 -9.52 -10.63 -10.26
N VAL A 61 -10.48 -9.90 -9.68
CA VAL A 61 -11.62 -10.52 -8.99
C VAL A 61 -12.48 -11.30 -9.99
N GLU A 62 -12.80 -10.74 -11.16
CA GLU A 62 -13.58 -11.43 -12.17
C GLU A 62 -12.90 -12.70 -12.69
N GLU A 63 -11.59 -12.67 -12.95
CA GLU A 63 -10.78 -13.84 -13.33
C GLU A 63 -10.90 -14.96 -12.28
N LYS A 64 -10.92 -14.61 -10.99
CA LYS A 64 -11.02 -15.57 -9.88
C LYS A 64 -12.43 -16.09 -9.65
N VAL A 65 -13.46 -15.27 -9.84
CA VAL A 65 -14.86 -15.64 -9.63
C VAL A 65 -15.40 -16.49 -10.77
N LYS A 66 -14.91 -16.30 -12.00
CA LYS A 66 -15.32 -17.10 -13.18
C LYS A 66 -14.58 -18.43 -13.29
N SER A 67 -13.50 -18.63 -12.51
CA SER A 67 -12.74 -19.89 -12.42
C SER A 67 -13.35 -20.84 -11.39
#